data_AF-X5ZA96-F1
#
_entry.id   AF-X5ZA96-F1
#
_cell.length_a   1.000
_cell.length_b   1.000
_cell.length_c   1.000
_cell.angle_alpha   90.00
_cell.angle_beta   90.00
_cell.angle_gamma   90.00
#
_symmetry.space_group_name_H-M   'P 1'
#
loop_
_entity.id
_entity.type
_entity.pdbx_description
1 polymer ?
#
loop_
_entity_poly.entity_id
_entity_poly.type
_entity_poly.pdbx_seq_one_letter_code
_entity_poly.pdbx_strand_id
1 'polypeptide(L)'
;MIRTELGCSGPPGEGTLEHFGVEGRGTFCAGTLSKAFGGFGGIVPVSRALAEKIAAKAGVIPGASWPPVPAVAAAGAGLRLFRDDPTMLQALRTNVKHMRDGLSSLGLSIPKTPVPIFSVQAPTNLKRVYSRLREKDMVVKYVAADGYSDAPPVETLRIAVFSSHSRAQIDDLVAALKMCL
;
A
#
# COMPACT_ATOMS: atom_id res chain seq x y z
N MET A 1 12.94 10.23 -7.81
CA MET A 1 11.93 10.07 -6.75
C MET A 1 11.95 8.63 -6.32
N ILE A 2 11.41 8.41 -5.14
CA ILE A 2 10.93 7.15 -4.65
C ILE A 2 9.39 7.16 -4.91
N ARG A 3 8.92 6.33 -5.85
CA ARG A 3 7.51 5.95 -6.12
C ARG A 3 7.07 4.94 -5.06
N THR A 4 6.38 5.38 -4.03
CA THR A 4 5.87 4.49 -2.98
C THR A 4 4.52 3.84 -3.32
N GLU A 5 3.86 4.21 -4.43
CA GLU A 5 2.45 3.85 -4.71
C GLU A 5 2.13 3.32 -6.14
N LEU A 6 3.13 2.81 -6.87
CA LEU A 6 2.86 2.13 -8.14
C LEU A 6 1.84 0.98 -7.92
N GLY A 7 0.74 1.01 -8.68
CA GLY A 7 -0.30 0.00 -8.60
C GLY A 7 -1.57 0.41 -7.84
N CYS A 8 -1.61 1.58 -7.20
CA CYS A 8 -2.73 1.99 -6.33
C CYS A 8 -3.37 3.34 -6.67
N SER A 9 -2.60 4.35 -7.13
CA SER A 9 -3.06 5.74 -7.33
C SER A 9 -2.87 6.23 -8.77
N GLY A 10 -3.75 7.12 -9.26
CA GLY A 10 -3.78 7.63 -10.65
C GLY A 10 -4.55 6.71 -11.64
N PRO A 11 -4.98 7.20 -12.81
CA PRO A 11 -5.40 6.37 -13.94
C PRO A 11 -4.28 6.31 -15.00
N PRO A 12 -3.64 5.15 -15.31
CA PRO A 12 -3.99 3.74 -15.02
C PRO A 12 -3.41 3.13 -13.72
N GLY A 13 -2.87 3.94 -12.81
CA GLY A 13 -2.29 3.47 -11.55
C GLY A 13 -0.78 3.67 -11.46
N GLU A 14 -0.26 4.64 -12.22
CA GLU A 14 1.18 4.92 -12.33
C GLU A 14 1.76 5.64 -11.10
N GLY A 15 0.88 6.04 -10.17
CA GLY A 15 1.21 6.58 -8.86
C GLY A 15 0.85 8.05 -8.69
N THR A 16 1.37 8.61 -7.61
CA THR A 16 1.00 9.93 -7.08
C THR A 16 1.30 11.11 -8.03
N LEU A 17 2.34 11.04 -8.87
CA LEU A 17 2.69 12.14 -9.78
C LEU A 17 1.63 12.40 -10.84
N GLU A 18 1.17 11.33 -11.48
CA GLU A 18 0.16 11.38 -12.53
C GLU A 18 -1.16 11.88 -11.94
N HIS A 19 -1.50 11.40 -10.73
CA HIS A 19 -2.65 11.90 -9.98
C HIS A 19 -2.62 13.43 -9.76
N PHE A 20 -1.43 14.02 -9.61
CA PHE A 20 -1.24 15.47 -9.45
C PHE A 20 -0.80 16.20 -10.72
N GLY A 21 -0.75 15.53 -11.88
CA GLY A 21 -0.34 16.13 -13.16
C GLY A 21 1.11 16.63 -13.20
N VAL A 22 2.01 16.04 -12.39
CA VAL A 22 3.40 16.47 -12.29
C VAL A 22 4.23 15.84 -13.42
N GLU A 23 4.48 16.62 -14.47
CA GLU A 23 5.32 16.24 -15.63
C GLU A 23 6.52 17.20 -15.78
N GLY A 24 7.64 16.72 -16.32
CA GLY A 24 8.77 17.60 -16.66
C GLY A 24 10.14 16.93 -16.70
N ARG A 25 11.13 17.63 -17.27
CA ARG A 25 12.54 17.23 -17.24
C ARG A 25 13.10 17.37 -15.82
N GLY A 26 13.86 16.39 -15.35
CA GLY A 26 14.43 16.34 -13.99
C GLY A 26 13.60 15.55 -12.97
N THR A 27 12.46 15.02 -13.39
CA THR A 27 11.49 14.32 -12.56
C THR A 27 11.75 12.80 -12.62
N PHE A 28 12.58 12.28 -11.73
CA PHE A 28 12.92 10.83 -11.66
C PHE A 28 12.01 10.09 -10.73
N CYS A 29 11.94 8.76 -10.77
CA CYS A 29 10.98 8.02 -9.97
C CYS A 29 11.43 6.58 -9.71
N ALA A 30 11.03 5.95 -8.59
CA ALA A 30 11.58 4.66 -8.16
C ALA A 30 10.58 3.79 -7.40
N GLY A 31 10.11 2.72 -8.00
CA GLY A 31 9.11 1.83 -7.42
C GLY A 31 9.70 0.79 -6.46
N THR A 32 8.84 0.28 -5.59
CA THR A 32 9.06 -1.01 -4.93
C THR A 32 8.23 -2.08 -5.61
N LEU A 33 8.80 -3.27 -5.77
CA LEU A 33 8.12 -4.43 -6.33
C LEU A 33 7.55 -5.35 -5.25
N SER A 34 7.86 -5.12 -3.98
CA SER A 34 7.48 -5.98 -2.85
C SER A 34 6.14 -5.65 -2.19
N LYS A 35 5.34 -4.77 -2.80
CA LYS A 35 4.00 -4.41 -2.33
C LYS A 35 2.93 -4.90 -3.29
N ALA A 36 2.32 -3.98 -4.07
CA ALA A 36 1.20 -4.29 -4.96
C ALA A 36 1.51 -5.40 -5.98
N PHE A 37 2.76 -5.53 -6.40
CA PHE A 37 3.18 -6.52 -7.41
C PHE A 37 3.60 -7.87 -6.83
N GLY A 38 3.60 -8.05 -5.51
CA GLY A 38 3.91 -9.32 -4.84
C GLY A 38 5.31 -9.89 -5.13
N GLY A 39 6.23 -9.07 -5.67
CA GLY A 39 7.57 -9.46 -6.07
C GLY A 39 8.63 -9.07 -5.05
N PHE A 40 9.85 -8.84 -5.54
CA PHE A 40 10.98 -8.43 -4.72
C PHE A 40 11.79 -7.33 -5.42
N GLY A 41 12.36 -6.43 -4.62
CA GLY A 41 13.29 -5.41 -5.08
C GLY A 41 12.63 -4.05 -5.35
N GLY A 42 13.41 -3.20 -6.01
CA GLY A 42 13.01 -1.86 -6.42
C GLY A 42 13.40 -1.59 -7.86
N ILE A 43 12.74 -0.61 -8.47
CA ILE A 43 12.94 -0.22 -9.87
C ILE A 43 13.12 1.28 -9.95
N VAL A 44 13.91 1.77 -10.90
CA VAL A 44 14.04 3.19 -11.21
C VAL A 44 13.91 3.33 -12.72
N PRO A 45 12.71 3.63 -13.27
CA PRO A 45 12.57 3.81 -14.71
C PRO A 45 13.26 5.11 -15.15
N VAL A 46 14.32 4.95 -15.94
CA VAL A 46 15.15 6.02 -16.49
C VAL A 46 15.62 5.66 -17.90
N SER A 47 16.14 6.63 -18.65
CA SER A 47 16.79 6.35 -19.93
C SER A 47 18.03 5.46 -19.74
N ARG A 48 18.39 4.68 -20.77
CA ARG A 48 19.59 3.83 -20.74
C ARG A 48 20.85 4.61 -20.35
N ALA A 49 21.06 5.80 -20.94
CA ALA A 49 22.20 6.64 -20.63
C ALA A 49 22.26 7.08 -19.15
N LEU A 50 21.10 7.29 -18.52
CA LEU A 50 21.05 7.60 -17.09
C LEU A 50 21.20 6.33 -16.23
N ALA A 51 20.63 5.20 -16.65
CA ALA A 51 20.82 3.91 -15.98
C ALA A 51 22.31 3.53 -15.92
N GLU A 52 23.05 3.71 -17.02
CA GLU A 52 24.50 3.48 -17.09
C GLU A 52 25.28 4.41 -16.17
N LYS A 53 24.92 5.71 -16.14
CA LYS A 53 25.51 6.68 -15.21
C LYS A 53 25.22 6.32 -13.74
N ILE A 54 24.00 5.86 -13.44
CA ILE A 54 23.63 5.38 -12.11
C ILE A 54 24.43 4.13 -11.78
N ALA A 55 24.50 3.14 -12.67
CA ALA A 55 25.27 1.91 -12.41
C ALA A 55 26.76 2.17 -12.19
N ALA A 56 27.34 3.13 -12.92
CA ALA A 56 28.75 3.50 -12.78
C ALA A 56 29.07 4.32 -11.52
N LYS A 57 28.10 5.05 -10.96
CA LYS A 57 28.32 5.97 -9.82
C LYS A 57 27.65 5.53 -8.52
N ALA A 58 26.53 4.80 -8.62
CA ALA A 58 25.87 4.26 -7.47
C ALA A 58 26.80 3.22 -6.87
N GLY A 59 27.14 3.39 -5.59
CA GLY A 59 27.74 2.34 -4.79
C GLY A 59 26.70 1.23 -4.58
N VAL A 60 26.32 0.51 -5.64
CA VAL A 60 25.75 -0.82 -5.49
C VAL A 60 26.78 -1.55 -4.64
N ILE A 61 26.38 -1.92 -3.42
CA ILE A 61 27.29 -2.38 -2.37
C ILE A 61 28.23 -3.42 -3.02
N PRO A 62 29.55 -3.19 -3.07
CA PRO A 62 30.48 -4.18 -3.56
C PRO A 62 30.23 -5.49 -2.79
N GLY A 63 29.79 -6.55 -3.49
CA GLY A 63 29.40 -7.83 -2.88
C GLY A 63 27.89 -8.07 -2.69
N ALA A 64 27.01 -7.13 -3.06
CA ALA A 64 25.58 -7.41 -3.10
C ALA A 64 25.26 -8.44 -4.20
N SER A 65 24.58 -9.52 -3.82
CA SER A 65 24.06 -10.48 -4.78
C SER A 65 22.91 -9.88 -5.58
N TRP A 66 22.85 -10.22 -6.86
CA TRP A 66 21.67 -9.92 -7.67
C TRP A 66 20.42 -10.57 -7.07
N PRO A 67 19.23 -9.94 -7.22
CA PRO A 67 17.99 -10.57 -6.82
C PRO A 67 17.84 -11.95 -7.47
N PRO A 68 17.34 -12.98 -6.76
CA PRO A 68 17.15 -14.30 -7.32
C PRO A 68 16.29 -14.26 -8.58
N VAL A 69 16.69 -14.98 -9.64
CA VAL A 69 15.97 -15.01 -10.93
C VAL A 69 14.46 -15.28 -10.77
N PRO A 70 14.01 -16.23 -9.93
CA PRO A 70 12.57 -16.45 -9.72
C PRO A 70 11.84 -15.24 -9.16
N ALA A 71 12.49 -14.48 -8.26
CA ALA A 71 11.90 -13.29 -7.65
C ALA A 71 11.74 -12.14 -8.65
N VAL A 72 12.72 -11.97 -9.55
CA VAL A 72 12.64 -11.00 -10.65
C VAL A 72 11.55 -11.40 -11.65
N ALA A 73 11.46 -12.70 -11.99
CA ALA A 73 10.44 -13.21 -12.89
C ALA A 73 9.03 -13.01 -12.35
N ALA A 74 8.81 -13.29 -11.05
CA ALA A 74 7.54 -13.04 -10.37
C ALA A 74 7.17 -11.56 -10.36
N ALA A 75 8.11 -10.66 -10.05
CA ALA A 75 7.87 -9.23 -10.10
C ALA A 75 7.51 -8.74 -11.51
N GLY A 76 8.21 -9.25 -12.53
CA GLY A 76 7.90 -8.95 -13.93
C GLY A 76 6.52 -9.47 -14.36
N ALA A 77 6.09 -10.63 -13.84
CA ALA A 77 4.75 -11.16 -14.06
C ALA A 77 3.68 -10.28 -13.39
N GLY A 78 3.89 -9.87 -12.14
CA GLY A 78 2.98 -8.96 -11.42
C GLY A 78 2.81 -7.62 -12.15
N LEU A 79 3.89 -7.04 -12.68
CA LEU A 79 3.83 -5.83 -13.50
C LEU A 79 3.02 -6.03 -14.79
N ARG A 80 3.19 -7.16 -15.49
CA ARG A 80 2.43 -7.47 -16.71
C ARG A 80 0.95 -7.64 -16.40
N LEU A 81 0.61 -8.41 -15.37
CA LEU A 81 -0.77 -8.60 -14.92
C LEU A 81 -1.43 -7.26 -14.58
N PHE A 82 -0.73 -6.39 -13.85
CA PHE A 82 -1.25 -5.07 -13.52
C PHE A 82 -1.49 -4.19 -14.75
N ARG A 83 -0.59 -4.23 -15.74
CA ARG A 83 -0.70 -3.47 -16.99
C ARG A 83 -1.85 -4.00 -17.86
N ASP A 84 -1.99 -5.32 -17.96
CA ASP A 84 -2.87 -5.97 -18.92
C ASP A 84 -4.30 -6.18 -18.36
N ASP A 85 -4.48 -6.19 -17.04
CA ASP A 85 -5.76 -6.43 -16.37
C ASP A 85 -6.10 -5.35 -15.32
N PRO A 86 -7.01 -4.40 -15.64
CA PRO A 86 -7.42 -3.35 -14.71
C PRO A 86 -8.40 -3.84 -13.63
N THR A 87 -8.92 -5.08 -13.71
CA THR A 87 -9.97 -5.57 -12.82
C THR A 87 -9.53 -5.58 -11.36
N MET A 88 -8.27 -5.92 -11.09
CA MET A 88 -7.70 -5.90 -9.74
C MET A 88 -7.72 -4.49 -9.12
N LEU A 89 -7.39 -3.46 -9.90
CA LEU A 89 -7.42 -2.08 -9.43
C LEU A 89 -8.86 -1.60 -9.20
N GLN A 90 -9.79 -1.97 -10.08
CA GLN A 90 -11.21 -1.64 -9.92
C GLN A 90 -11.81 -2.31 -8.67
N ALA A 91 -11.49 -3.59 -8.44
CA ALA A 91 -11.90 -4.32 -7.24
C ALA A 91 -11.31 -3.68 -5.97
N LEU A 92 -10.02 -3.32 -5.99
CA LEU A 92 -9.37 -2.60 -4.88
C LEU A 92 -10.10 -1.28 -4.58
N ARG A 93 -10.38 -0.47 -5.60
CA ARG A 93 -11.10 0.81 -5.43
C ARG A 93 -12.49 0.62 -4.84
N THR A 94 -13.20 -0.40 -5.29
CA THR A 94 -14.52 -0.77 -4.77
C THR A 94 -14.43 -1.16 -3.29
N ASN A 95 -13.47 -2.01 -2.94
CA ASN A 95 -13.24 -2.45 -1.56
C ASN A 95 -12.80 -1.30 -0.65
N VAL A 96 -11.94 -0.40 -1.14
CA VAL A 96 -11.51 0.80 -0.40
C VAL A 96 -12.69 1.72 -0.15
N LYS A 97 -13.57 1.92 -1.13
CA LYS A 97 -14.81 2.69 -0.94
C LYS A 97 -15.70 2.03 0.11
N HIS A 98 -15.94 0.73 -0.01
CA HIS A 98 -16.79 -0.04 0.91
C HIS A 98 -16.27 -0.01 2.35
N MET A 99 -14.96 -0.21 2.53
CA MET A 99 -14.29 -0.07 3.84
C MET A 99 -14.43 1.34 4.41
N ARG A 100 -14.22 2.38 3.59
CA ARG A 100 -14.36 3.78 4.03
C ARG A 100 -15.78 4.05 4.51
N ASP A 101 -16.77 3.68 3.72
CA ASP A 101 -18.19 3.90 4.03
C ASP A 101 -18.56 3.16 5.34
N GLY A 102 -18.08 1.91 5.50
CA GLY A 102 -18.26 1.12 6.72
C GLY A 102 -17.62 1.76 7.95
N LEU A 103 -16.36 2.18 7.88
CA LEU A 103 -15.67 2.84 8.99
C LEU A 103 -16.30 4.20 9.34
N SER A 104 -16.69 5.00 8.34
CA SER A 104 -17.39 6.26 8.55
C SER A 104 -18.76 6.06 9.20
N SER A 105 -19.47 4.96 8.91
CA SER A 105 -20.75 4.62 9.57
C SER A 105 -20.61 4.38 11.08
N LEU A 106 -19.40 4.09 11.57
CA LEU A 106 -19.09 3.93 12.99
C LEU A 106 -18.81 5.28 13.70
N GLY A 107 -18.95 6.40 13.01
CA GLY A 107 -18.64 7.74 13.54
C GLY A 107 -17.13 8.06 13.56
N LEU A 108 -16.30 7.24 12.92
CA LEU A 108 -14.87 7.46 12.83
C LEU A 108 -14.53 8.53 11.78
N SER A 109 -13.58 9.40 12.11
CA SER A 109 -13.06 10.39 11.17
C SER A 109 -12.09 9.71 10.19
N ILE A 110 -12.58 9.41 8.98
CA ILE A 110 -11.81 8.73 7.95
C ILE A 110 -11.47 9.70 6.80
N PRO A 111 -10.17 9.92 6.51
CA PRO A 111 -9.75 10.73 5.39
C PRO A 111 -10.27 10.20 4.04
N LYS A 112 -10.69 11.11 3.15
CA LYS A 112 -11.06 10.79 1.77
C LYS A 112 -9.80 10.74 0.88
N THR A 113 -9.01 9.69 1.03
CA THR A 113 -7.80 9.46 0.20
C THR A 113 -7.98 8.23 -0.70
N PRO A 114 -7.34 8.18 -1.88
CA PRO A 114 -7.37 7.00 -2.75
C PRO A 114 -6.49 5.84 -2.23
N VAL A 115 -5.78 6.03 -1.10
CA VAL A 115 -4.83 5.07 -0.55
C VAL A 115 -5.58 3.88 0.07
N PRO A 116 -5.21 2.62 -0.21
CA PRO A 116 -5.88 1.43 0.30
C PRO A 116 -5.50 1.07 1.75
N ILE A 117 -5.16 2.08 2.56
CA ILE A 117 -4.70 1.91 3.93
C ILE A 117 -5.44 2.91 4.82
N PHE A 118 -6.06 2.42 5.89
CA PHE A 118 -6.77 3.21 6.87
C PHE A 118 -6.03 3.15 8.21
N SER A 119 -5.60 4.31 8.70
CA SER A 119 -5.07 4.46 10.05
C SER A 119 -6.21 4.91 10.97
N VAL A 120 -6.90 3.95 11.58
CA VAL A 120 -8.06 4.21 12.43
C VAL A 120 -7.62 4.63 13.82
N GLN A 121 -8.16 5.76 14.27
CA GLN A 121 -8.07 6.28 15.63
C GLN A 121 -9.45 6.22 16.27
N ALA A 122 -9.52 5.92 17.57
CA ALA A 122 -10.77 5.93 18.31
C ALA A 122 -10.52 6.30 19.78
N PRO A 123 -11.53 6.85 20.49
CA PRO A 123 -11.42 7.22 21.91
C PRO A 123 -11.50 5.99 22.84
N THR A 124 -10.78 4.93 22.50
CA THR A 124 -10.74 3.67 23.25
C THR A 124 -9.33 3.06 23.17
N ASN A 125 -9.06 2.04 23.99
CA ASN A 125 -7.79 1.33 23.96
C ASN A 125 -7.69 0.43 22.73
N LEU A 126 -6.98 0.88 21.69
CA LEU A 126 -6.88 0.15 20.43
C LEU A 126 -6.10 -1.15 20.55
N LYS A 127 -5.18 -1.27 21.52
CA LYS A 127 -4.52 -2.54 21.82
C LYS A 127 -5.51 -3.62 22.27
N ARG A 128 -6.53 -3.26 23.07
CA ARG A 128 -7.60 -4.18 23.47
C ARG A 128 -8.49 -4.57 22.29
N VAL A 129 -8.85 -3.60 21.45
CA VAL A 129 -9.60 -3.85 20.21
C VAL A 129 -8.84 -4.83 19.31
N TYR A 130 -7.53 -4.59 19.12
CA TYR A 130 -6.65 -5.49 18.37
C TYR A 130 -6.66 -6.92 18.90
N SER A 131 -6.56 -7.13 20.23
CA SER A 131 -6.62 -8.47 20.81
C SER A 131 -7.95 -9.18 20.52
N ARG A 132 -9.09 -8.47 20.61
CA ARG A 132 -10.41 -9.03 20.29
C ARG A 132 -10.59 -9.37 18.83
N LEU A 133 -10.02 -8.57 17.92
CA LEU A 133 -10.02 -8.88 16.49
C LEU A 133 -9.19 -10.13 16.21
N ARG A 134 -8.03 -10.27 16.88
CA ARG A 134 -7.18 -11.47 16.78
C ARG A 134 -7.89 -12.74 17.26
N GLU A 135 -8.70 -12.66 18.32
CA GLU A 135 -9.52 -13.78 18.80
C GLU A 135 -10.59 -14.23 17.78
N LYS A 136 -10.93 -13.37 16.81
CA LYS A 136 -11.84 -13.65 15.68
C LYS A 136 -11.10 -13.97 14.38
N ASP A 137 -9.81 -14.31 14.47
CA ASP A 137 -8.93 -14.56 13.33
C ASP A 137 -8.82 -13.38 12.33
N MET A 138 -9.08 -12.15 12.79
CA MET A 138 -8.94 -10.93 11.99
C MET A 138 -7.57 -10.30 12.23
N VAL A 139 -6.74 -10.26 11.18
CA VAL A 139 -5.38 -9.71 11.26
C VAL A 139 -5.36 -8.25 10.80
N VAL A 140 -5.23 -7.34 11.77
CA VAL A 140 -4.95 -5.92 11.55
C VAL A 140 -3.64 -5.53 12.22
N LYS A 141 -3.00 -4.44 11.80
CA LYS A 141 -1.77 -3.98 12.44
C LYS A 141 -2.09 -2.96 13.53
N TYR A 142 -1.80 -3.29 14.78
CA TYR A 142 -1.71 -2.30 15.85
C TYR A 142 -0.41 -1.50 15.72
N VAL A 143 -0.52 -0.19 15.85
CA VAL A 143 0.60 0.76 15.84
C VAL A 143 0.51 1.59 17.12
N ALA A 144 1.51 1.47 17.99
CA ALA A 144 1.63 2.35 19.15
C ALA A 144 1.94 3.79 18.73
N ALA A 145 1.64 4.76 19.62
CA ALA A 145 2.10 6.14 19.44
C ALA A 145 3.61 6.16 19.15
N ASP A 146 4.00 6.91 18.12
CA ASP A 146 5.39 7.04 17.67
C ASP A 146 6.09 5.70 17.36
N GLY A 147 5.32 4.65 17.04
CA GLY A 147 5.83 3.30 16.85
C GLY A 147 6.70 3.09 15.59
N TYR A 148 6.78 4.10 14.71
CA TYR A 148 7.73 4.19 13.59
C TYR A 148 7.83 5.64 13.10
N SER A 149 8.75 5.91 12.17
CA SER A 149 9.09 7.27 11.70
C SER A 149 7.92 8.14 11.25
N ASP A 150 6.89 7.54 10.63
CA ASP A 150 5.69 8.26 10.14
C ASP A 150 4.43 7.88 10.93
N ALA A 151 4.58 7.25 12.11
CA ALA A 151 3.45 6.96 12.98
C ALA A 151 2.91 8.26 13.58
N PRO A 152 1.57 8.40 13.72
CA PRO A 152 1.01 9.45 14.54
C PRO A 152 1.49 9.34 16.00
N PRO A 153 1.48 10.45 16.77
CA PRO A 153 1.78 10.46 18.21
C PRO A 153 0.65 9.85 19.05
N VAL A 154 -0.23 9.07 18.42
CA VAL A 154 -1.37 8.38 19.04
C VAL A 154 -1.42 6.96 18.52
N GLU A 155 -1.98 6.03 19.30
CA GLU A 155 -2.17 4.66 18.83
C GLU A 155 -3.15 4.61 17.64
N THR A 156 -2.89 3.72 16.69
CA THR A 156 -3.76 3.49 15.53
C THR A 156 -3.91 2.01 15.21
N LEU A 157 -5.06 1.65 14.63
CA LEU A 157 -5.22 0.38 13.91
C LEU A 157 -5.01 0.66 12.42
N ARG A 158 -3.93 0.12 11.86
CA ARG A 158 -3.60 0.22 10.45
C ARG A 158 -4.20 -0.96 9.70
N ILE A 159 -5.24 -0.68 8.94
CA ILE A 159 -6.00 -1.65 8.14
C ILE A 159 -5.58 -1.49 6.67
N ALA A 160 -5.03 -2.55 6.07
CA ALA A 160 -4.72 -2.59 4.65
C ALA A 160 -5.81 -3.33 3.90
N VAL A 161 -6.33 -2.74 2.83
CA VAL A 161 -7.38 -3.33 1.99
C VAL A 161 -6.74 -3.92 0.74
N PHE A 162 -7.10 -5.15 0.40
CA PHE A 162 -6.68 -5.85 -0.82
C PHE A 162 -7.84 -5.93 -1.83
N SER A 163 -7.50 -6.11 -3.11
CA SER A 163 -8.46 -6.37 -4.19
C SER A 163 -9.20 -7.69 -4.02
N SER A 164 -8.59 -8.66 -3.33
CA SER A 164 -9.13 -9.99 -3.08
C SER A 164 -10.07 -10.09 -1.87
N HIS A 165 -10.20 -9.03 -1.06
CA HIS A 165 -11.17 -9.06 0.02
C HIS A 165 -12.59 -9.18 -0.54
N SER A 166 -13.37 -10.10 0.03
CA SER A 166 -14.80 -10.17 -0.25
C SER A 166 -15.53 -9.06 0.49
N ARG A 167 -16.73 -8.71 0.00
CA ARG A 167 -17.59 -7.74 0.68
C ARG A 167 -17.92 -8.18 2.11
N ALA A 168 -18.21 -9.48 2.29
CA ALA A 168 -18.48 -10.07 3.60
C ALA A 168 -17.31 -9.92 4.57
N GLN A 169 -16.06 -10.13 4.14
CA GLN A 169 -14.89 -9.95 5.00
C GLN A 169 -14.75 -8.50 5.51
N ILE A 170 -15.09 -7.52 4.66
CA ILE A 170 -15.08 -6.11 5.04
C ILE A 170 -16.24 -5.83 6.01
N ASP A 171 -17.43 -6.34 5.74
CA ASP A 171 -18.62 -6.19 6.60
C ASP A 171 -18.38 -6.80 7.98
N ASP A 172 -17.78 -7.99 8.05
CA ASP A 172 -17.44 -8.68 9.29
C ASP A 172 -16.44 -7.89 10.13
N LEU A 173 -15.41 -7.29 9.50
CA LEU A 173 -14.46 -6.43 10.19
C LEU A 173 -15.14 -5.19 10.76
N VAL A 174 -15.99 -4.53 9.97
CA VAL A 174 -16.74 -3.33 10.40
C VAL A 174 -17.68 -3.68 11.56
N ALA A 175 -18.38 -4.81 11.49
CA ALA A 175 -19.23 -5.29 12.57
C ALA A 175 -18.43 -5.61 13.83
N ALA A 176 -17.28 -6.26 13.72
CA ALA A 176 -16.41 -6.57 14.85
C ALA A 176 -15.86 -5.29 15.51
N LEU A 177 -15.48 -4.28 14.71
CA LEU A 177 -15.07 -2.97 15.20
C LEU A 177 -16.22 -2.28 15.95
N LYS A 178 -17.46 -2.32 15.41
CA LYS A 178 -18.64 -1.74 16.07
C LYS A 178 -18.89 -2.28 17.48
N MET A 179 -18.57 -3.55 17.74
CA MET A 179 -18.74 -4.15 19.07
C MET A 179 -17.59 -3.83 20.03
N CYS A 180 -16.45 -3.35 19.52
CA CYS A 180 -15.23 -3.16 20.29
C CYS A 180 -14.86 -1.68 20.51
N LEU A 181 -15.35 -0.79 19.66
CA LEU A 181 -15.22 0.66 19.74
C LEU A 181 -16.28 1.24 20.68
#